data_AF-A0A835TDZ3-F1
#
_entry.id   AF-A0A835TDZ3-F1
#
_cell.length_a   1.000
_cell.length_b   1.000
_cell.length_c   1.000
_cell.angle_alpha   90.00
_cell.angle_beta   90.00
_cell.angle_gamma   90.00
#
_symmetry.space_group_name_H-M   'P 1'
#
loop_
_entity.id
_entity.type
_entity.pdbx_description
1 polymer ?
#
loop_
_entity_poly.entity_id
_entity_poly.type
_entity_poly.pdbx_seq_one_letter_code
_entity_poly.pdbx_strand_id
1 'polypeptide(L)'
;MEYASGGDLRKHLPGLTECKIRDFFISPVLQALNLLHNKGFSHRDLKPENCLVSGSGEQVKLADFGLAQPTHMPEDACAGTDSDSSHTACCSAGSSGARSMDSDCSSMASGMSGHSRAAICTAGGTPLYAAPEVLKAMFRNHGMQSAVGPKNDVWALGVMALEAVTGCHPFSPDHYHYENVLYSIAHCQKVNLPPSLSPEFTDFLEQALHREPSQRASTAELLAHPWMSKAYSEEELERLRCAGRGPVALAGGGPDPGFDCWEY
;
A
#
# COMPACT_ATOMS: atom_id res chain seq x y z
N MET A 1 0.08 2.80 -24.58
CA MET A 1 1.15 3.05 -23.59
C MET A 1 2.48 3.07 -24.32
N GLU A 2 3.39 3.95 -23.90
CA GLU A 2 4.81 3.91 -24.28
C GLU A 2 5.42 2.58 -23.79
N TYR A 3 6.27 1.93 -24.60
CA TYR A 3 6.89 0.67 -24.22
C TYR A 3 7.96 0.92 -23.14
N ALA A 4 7.72 0.45 -21.92
CA ALA A 4 8.64 0.53 -20.80
C ALA A 4 9.66 -0.64 -20.83
N SER A 5 10.71 -0.50 -21.63
CA SER A 5 11.73 -1.56 -21.76
C SER A 5 12.56 -1.79 -20.48
N GLY A 6 12.49 -0.88 -19.50
CA GLY A 6 13.12 -1.02 -18.18
C GLY A 6 12.38 -1.98 -17.24
N GLY A 7 11.21 -2.48 -17.64
CA GLY A 7 10.37 -3.35 -16.81
C GLY A 7 9.67 -2.61 -15.67
N ASP A 8 9.20 -3.37 -14.69
CA ASP A 8 8.53 -2.88 -13.50
C ASP A 8 9.52 -2.48 -12.38
N LEU A 9 9.07 -1.63 -11.46
CA LEU A 9 9.87 -1.08 -10.39
C LEU A 9 10.38 -2.15 -9.41
N ARG A 10 9.70 -3.30 -9.28
CA ARG A 10 10.10 -4.38 -8.34
C ARG A 10 11.56 -4.78 -8.54
N LYS A 11 12.00 -4.83 -9.79
CA LYS A 11 13.38 -5.19 -10.19
C LYS A 11 14.42 -4.15 -9.78
N HIS A 12 13.99 -2.93 -9.49
CA HIS A 12 14.85 -1.78 -9.18
C HIS A 12 14.77 -1.37 -7.70
N LEU A 13 13.85 -1.91 -6.90
CA LEU A 13 13.68 -1.58 -5.49
C LEU A 13 14.84 -1.97 -4.57
N PRO A 14 15.49 -3.15 -4.69
CA PRO A 14 16.37 -3.63 -3.62
C PRO A 14 17.57 -2.73 -3.35
N GLY A 15 17.74 -2.31 -2.09
CA GLY A 15 18.96 -1.66 -1.58
C GLY A 15 19.17 -0.24 -2.10
N LEU A 16 18.09 0.48 -2.42
CA LEU A 16 18.18 1.87 -2.83
C LEU A 16 18.53 2.78 -1.65
N THR A 17 19.35 3.79 -1.90
CA THR A 17 19.61 4.87 -0.94
C THR A 17 18.40 5.78 -0.81
N GLU A 18 18.21 6.43 0.34
CA GLU A 18 17.07 7.33 0.57
C GLU A 18 16.93 8.42 -0.50
N CYS A 19 18.04 8.97 -1.00
CA CYS A 19 18.01 9.95 -2.08
C CYS A 19 17.44 9.38 -3.39
N LYS A 20 17.79 8.14 -3.75
CA LYS A 20 17.26 7.47 -4.94
C LYS A 20 15.80 7.09 -4.72
N ILE A 21 15.46 6.57 -3.54
CA ILE A 21 14.06 6.30 -3.18
C ILE A 21 13.22 7.56 -3.33
N ARG A 22 13.71 8.70 -2.87
CA ARG A 22 13.02 9.99 -3.05
C ARG A 22 12.89 10.39 -4.51
N ASP A 23 14.02 10.53 -5.21
CA ASP A 23 14.07 11.25 -6.49
C ASP A 23 13.59 10.37 -7.66
N PHE A 24 13.99 9.10 -7.68
CA PHE A 24 13.64 8.17 -8.75
C PHE A 24 12.27 7.51 -8.54
N PHE A 25 11.87 7.25 -7.28
CA PHE A 25 10.65 6.49 -6.98
C PHE A 25 9.54 7.34 -6.37
N ILE A 26 9.70 7.82 -5.13
CA ILE A 26 8.61 8.46 -4.36
C ILE A 26 8.12 9.72 -5.04
N SER A 27 9.01 10.63 -5.45
CA SER A 27 8.63 11.90 -6.05
C SER A 27 7.74 11.75 -7.28
N PRO A 28 8.13 10.99 -8.34
CA PRO A 28 7.26 10.84 -9.51
C PRO A 28 5.95 10.08 -9.22
N VAL A 29 5.99 9.04 -8.37
CA VAL A 29 4.79 8.25 -8.04
C VAL A 29 3.82 9.06 -7.19
N LEU A 30 4.32 9.77 -6.18
CA LEU A 30 3.51 10.60 -5.28
C LEU A 30 2.90 11.79 -6.02
N GLN A 31 3.60 12.40 -6.97
CA GLN A 31 3.04 13.43 -7.87
C GLN A 31 1.88 12.87 -8.71
N ALA A 32 2.04 11.68 -9.29
CA ALA A 32 0.99 11.04 -10.08
C ALA A 32 -0.25 10.70 -9.22
N LEU A 33 -0.04 10.18 -8.01
CA LEU A 33 -1.11 9.90 -7.06
C LEU A 33 -1.83 11.17 -6.62
N ASN A 34 -1.10 12.24 -6.29
CA ASN A 34 -1.71 13.54 -5.94
C ASN A 34 -2.59 14.07 -7.07
N LEU A 35 -2.13 13.99 -8.33
CA LEU A 35 -2.94 14.37 -9.49
C LEU A 35 -4.19 13.50 -9.64
N LEU A 36 -4.08 12.19 -9.40
CA LEU A 36 -5.20 11.26 -9.46
C LEU A 36 -6.24 11.55 -8.36
N HIS A 37 -5.76 11.75 -7.13
CA HIS A 37 -6.58 12.04 -5.95
C HIS A 37 -7.31 13.38 -6.09
N ASN A 38 -6.65 14.41 -6.60
CA ASN A 38 -7.26 15.72 -6.87
C ASN A 38 -8.34 15.68 -7.96
N LYS A 39 -8.30 14.66 -8.84
CA LYS A 39 -9.38 14.39 -9.81
C LYS A 39 -10.52 13.55 -9.22
N GLY A 40 -10.46 13.21 -7.95
CA GLY A 40 -11.47 12.40 -7.28
C GLY A 40 -11.35 10.91 -7.56
N PHE A 41 -10.16 10.41 -7.90
CA PHE A 41 -9.91 8.98 -8.11
C PHE A 41 -8.90 8.44 -7.11
N SER A 42 -8.97 7.15 -6.79
CA SER A 42 -7.87 6.41 -6.12
C SER A 42 -7.36 5.32 -7.04
N HIS A 43 -6.08 4.97 -6.92
CA HIS A 43 -5.46 3.92 -7.72
C HIS A 43 -5.88 2.52 -7.27
N ARG A 44 -5.88 2.28 -5.95
CA ARG A 44 -6.38 1.08 -5.24
C ARG A 44 -5.57 -0.20 -5.41
N ASP A 45 -4.71 -0.28 -6.42
CA ASP A 45 -3.80 -1.40 -6.66
C ASP A 45 -2.34 -0.93 -6.79
N LEU A 46 -1.91 -0.06 -5.88
CA LEU A 46 -0.54 0.42 -5.90
C LEU A 46 0.41 -0.68 -5.39
N LYS A 47 1.35 -1.08 -6.25
CA LYS A 47 2.38 -2.08 -5.99
C LYS A 47 3.56 -1.87 -6.96
N PRO A 48 4.75 -2.43 -6.69
CA PRO A 48 5.93 -2.23 -7.54
C PRO A 48 5.71 -2.69 -8.99
N GLU A 49 4.90 -3.71 -9.20
CA GLU A 49 4.58 -4.26 -10.52
C GLU A 49 3.79 -3.25 -11.38
N ASN A 50 3.05 -2.34 -10.74
CA ASN A 50 2.24 -1.30 -11.40
C ASN A 50 3.01 0.03 -11.56
N CYS A 51 4.30 0.06 -11.26
CA CYS A 51 5.17 1.20 -11.53
C CYS A 51 6.18 0.81 -12.61
N LEU A 52 6.15 1.46 -13.77
CA LEU A 52 6.98 1.12 -14.92
C LEU A 52 8.21 2.02 -15.03
N VAL A 53 9.35 1.43 -15.35
CA VAL A 53 10.61 2.13 -15.54
C VAL A 53 10.86 2.36 -17.03
N SER A 54 11.20 3.61 -17.40
CA SER A 54 11.55 3.97 -18.78
C SER A 54 12.71 3.14 -19.31
N GLY A 55 12.83 3.03 -20.64
CA GLY A 55 13.94 2.30 -21.25
C GLY A 55 15.33 2.87 -20.96
N SER A 56 15.42 4.16 -20.60
CA SER A 56 16.65 4.78 -20.12
C SER A 56 17.01 4.39 -18.69
N GLY A 57 16.07 3.83 -17.91
CA GLY A 57 16.25 3.53 -16.49
C GLY A 57 16.16 4.76 -15.58
N GLU A 58 15.77 5.92 -16.12
CA GLU A 58 15.84 7.21 -15.39
C GLU A 58 14.50 7.66 -14.81
N GLN A 59 13.38 7.13 -15.31
CA GLN A 59 12.04 7.60 -14.94
C GLN A 59 11.13 6.45 -14.53
N VAL A 60 10.40 6.64 -13.43
CA VAL A 60 9.31 5.78 -13.01
C VAL A 60 7.97 6.43 -13.37
N LYS A 61 7.05 5.65 -13.93
CA LYS A 61 5.69 6.08 -14.27
C LYS A 61 4.67 5.11 -13.66
N LEU A 62 3.65 5.67 -13.02
CA LEU A 62 2.51 4.87 -12.52
C LEU A 62 1.72 4.30 -13.71
N ALA A 63 1.36 3.02 -13.62
CA ALA A 63 0.62 2.29 -14.63
C ALA A 63 -0.51 1.47 -13.99
N ASP A 64 -1.35 0.89 -14.84
CA ASP A 64 -2.48 0.02 -14.48
C ASP A 64 -3.53 0.66 -13.55
N PHE A 65 -4.38 1.49 -14.16
CA PHE A 65 -5.56 2.08 -13.50
C PHE A 65 -6.77 1.14 -13.50
N GLY A 66 -6.60 -0.18 -13.70
CA GLY A 66 -7.70 -1.14 -13.86
C GLY A 66 -8.66 -1.23 -12.66
N LEU A 67 -8.21 -0.80 -11.49
CA LEU A 67 -9.01 -0.75 -10.26
C LEU A 67 -9.29 0.68 -9.78
N ALA A 68 -8.95 1.69 -10.59
CA ALA A 68 -9.18 3.07 -10.22
C ALA A 68 -10.68 3.40 -10.20
N GLN A 69 -11.14 4.03 -9.12
CA GLN A 69 -12.56 4.39 -8.96
C GLN A 69 -12.74 5.79 -8.38
N PRO A 70 -13.90 6.42 -8.66
CA PRO A 70 -14.30 7.65 -8.01
C PRO A 70 -14.32 7.52 -6.48
N THR A 71 -13.81 8.52 -5.79
CA THR A 71 -13.76 8.59 -4.32
C THR A 71 -15.01 9.22 -3.71
N HIS A 72 -15.79 9.90 -4.56
CA HIS A 72 -17.11 10.42 -4.26
C HIS A 72 -17.94 10.30 -5.55
N MET A 73 -19.07 9.58 -5.52
CA MET A 73 -20.10 9.85 -6.52
C MET A 73 -20.69 11.22 -6.14
N PRO A 74 -20.72 12.24 -7.01
CA PRO A 74 -21.53 13.41 -6.72
C PRO A 74 -22.98 12.96 -6.63
N GLU A 75 -23.62 13.17 -5.48
CA GLU A 75 -25.04 12.89 -5.27
C GLU A 75 -25.95 13.80 -6.14
N ASP A 76 -25.37 14.75 -6.89
CA ASP A 76 -26.10 15.79 -7.63
C ASP A 76 -26.03 15.68 -9.16
N ALA A 77 -25.63 14.54 -9.74
CA ALA A 77 -25.66 14.38 -11.21
C ALA A 77 -27.06 14.02 -11.78
N CYS A 78 -28.09 13.92 -10.95
CA CYS A 78 -29.46 13.58 -11.36
C CYS A 78 -30.50 14.55 -10.79
N ALA A 79 -30.31 15.86 -10.95
CA ALA A 79 -31.38 16.84 -10.77
C ALA A 79 -31.52 17.69 -12.04
N GLY A 80 -32.20 17.13 -13.04
CA GLY A 80 -32.47 17.83 -14.28
C GLY A 80 -33.16 16.94 -15.32
N THR A 81 -34.45 16.68 -15.13
CA THR A 81 -35.57 17.15 -15.98
C THR A 81 -36.79 16.28 -15.69
N ASP A 82 -37.83 16.90 -15.15
CA ASP A 82 -39.18 16.35 -15.14
C ASP A 82 -39.64 16.09 -16.59
N SER A 83 -39.94 14.83 -16.91
CA SER A 83 -41.13 14.48 -17.71
C SER A 83 -41.27 12.96 -17.89
N ASP A 84 -42.41 12.48 -17.41
CA ASP A 84 -43.21 11.35 -17.91
C ASP A 84 -42.83 9.88 -17.64
N SER A 85 -43.57 9.33 -16.68
CA SER A 85 -44.50 8.21 -16.88
C SER A 85 -43.97 6.83 -17.27
N SER A 86 -44.06 5.93 -16.27
CA SER A 86 -44.73 4.62 -16.31
C SER A 86 -43.86 3.36 -16.16
N HIS A 87 -44.34 2.53 -15.23
CA HIS A 87 -44.16 1.07 -15.05
C HIS A 87 -43.14 0.52 -14.02
N THR A 88 -43.72 0.23 -12.84
CA THR A 88 -43.76 -1.11 -12.21
C THR A 88 -42.54 -1.61 -11.42
N ALA A 89 -42.67 -1.47 -10.10
CA ALA A 89 -42.45 -2.46 -9.01
C ALA A 89 -41.21 -3.38 -9.02
N CYS A 90 -40.49 -3.43 -7.88
CA CYS A 90 -40.64 -4.53 -6.91
C CYS A 90 -39.84 -4.26 -5.61
N CYS A 91 -40.60 -4.25 -4.51
CA CYS A 91 -40.31 -5.02 -3.30
C CYS A 91 -39.41 -4.39 -2.21
N SER A 92 -40.11 -3.67 -1.33
CA SER A 92 -39.78 -3.45 0.07
C SER A 92 -39.85 -4.74 0.90
N ALA A 93 -39.07 -4.73 1.99
CA ALA A 93 -39.44 -5.11 3.37
C ALA A 93 -38.64 -6.25 4.04
N GLY A 94 -38.21 -5.96 5.27
CA GLY A 94 -37.64 -6.91 6.23
C GLY A 94 -36.71 -6.24 7.26
N SER A 95 -37.21 -5.28 8.05
CA SER A 95 -37.45 -5.40 9.50
C SER A 95 -36.21 -5.55 10.41
N SER A 96 -35.91 -4.45 11.11
CA SER A 96 -35.64 -4.32 12.56
C SER A 96 -35.08 -5.49 13.38
N GLY A 97 -34.01 -5.21 14.13
CA GLY A 97 -33.57 -6.01 15.28
C GLY A 97 -32.28 -5.49 15.92
N ALA A 98 -32.39 -4.52 16.83
CA ALA A 98 -31.29 -4.12 17.71
C ALA A 98 -31.06 -5.18 18.80
N ARG A 99 -29.82 -5.68 18.95
CA ARG A 99 -29.31 -6.27 20.20
C ARG A 99 -27.80 -6.08 20.33
N SER A 100 -27.42 -5.51 21.48
CA SER A 100 -26.07 -5.47 22.05
C SER A 100 -25.60 -6.86 22.44
N MET A 101 -24.32 -7.18 22.22
CA MET A 101 -23.57 -8.20 22.96
C MET A 101 -22.07 -8.03 22.72
N ASP A 102 -21.38 -7.61 23.77
CA ASP A 102 -19.94 -7.81 23.94
C ASP A 102 -19.62 -9.30 24.17
N SER A 103 -18.38 -9.65 23.83
CA SER A 103 -17.55 -10.80 24.28
C SER A 103 -17.22 -11.92 23.27
N ASP A 104 -15.90 -12.12 23.21
CA ASP A 104 -15.14 -13.35 22.95
C ASP A 104 -14.88 -13.81 21.51
N CYS A 105 -13.82 -13.19 20.98
CA CYS A 105 -12.95 -13.64 19.91
C CYS A 105 -12.08 -14.82 20.39
N SER A 106 -12.42 -16.07 20.03
CA SER A 106 -11.50 -17.24 19.99
C SER A 106 -12.18 -18.50 19.42
N SER A 107 -12.75 -18.46 18.20
CA SER A 107 -13.17 -19.68 17.48
C SER A 107 -13.68 -19.37 16.07
N MET A 108 -12.79 -19.11 15.10
CA MET A 108 -13.18 -19.03 13.69
C MET A 108 -12.07 -19.52 12.75
N ALA A 109 -11.71 -20.79 12.84
CA ALA A 109 -10.87 -21.46 11.83
C ALA A 109 -11.58 -22.61 11.09
N SER A 110 -12.85 -22.89 11.39
CA SER A 110 -13.55 -24.03 10.77
C SER A 110 -14.98 -23.65 10.39
N GLY A 111 -15.18 -23.28 9.12
CA GLY A 111 -16.50 -23.25 8.51
C GLY A 111 -16.87 -21.96 7.80
N MET A 112 -16.20 -21.64 6.68
CA MET A 112 -16.71 -20.64 5.73
C MET A 112 -16.45 -21.13 4.30
N SER A 113 -17.50 -21.10 3.47
CA SER A 113 -17.49 -21.67 2.11
C SER A 113 -16.49 -20.95 1.19
N GLY A 114 -15.71 -21.74 0.45
CA GLY A 114 -14.54 -21.32 -0.33
C GLY A 114 -14.78 -20.47 -1.58
N HIS A 115 -15.97 -19.90 -1.77
CA HIS A 115 -16.33 -19.24 -3.03
C HIS A 115 -16.09 -17.71 -3.05
N SER A 116 -15.98 -17.03 -1.89
CA SER A 116 -15.68 -15.58 -1.84
C SER A 116 -14.20 -15.24 -1.69
N ARG A 117 -13.39 -16.09 -1.03
CA ARG A 117 -11.91 -15.88 -0.94
C ARG A 117 -11.24 -16.00 -2.31
N ALA A 118 -11.72 -16.92 -3.15
CA ALA A 118 -11.14 -17.17 -4.46
C ALA A 118 -11.36 -16.00 -5.44
N ALA A 119 -12.55 -15.39 -5.49
CA ALA A 119 -12.84 -14.37 -6.50
C ALA A 119 -11.92 -13.13 -6.42
N ILE A 120 -11.46 -12.75 -5.23
CA ILE A 120 -10.57 -11.59 -5.05
C ILE A 120 -9.10 -11.96 -5.27
N CYS A 121 -8.66 -13.14 -4.78
CA CYS A 121 -7.30 -13.63 -5.02
C CYS A 121 -7.05 -14.06 -6.48
N THR A 122 -8.08 -14.54 -7.19
CA THR A 122 -7.98 -15.08 -8.55
C THR A 122 -7.99 -13.99 -9.65
N ALA A 123 -8.47 -12.78 -9.36
CA ALA A 123 -8.57 -11.71 -10.37
C ALA A 123 -7.49 -10.62 -10.28
N GLY A 124 -6.77 -10.46 -9.16
CA GLY A 124 -5.89 -9.29 -8.94
C GLY A 124 -4.58 -9.53 -8.17
N GLY A 125 -4.23 -10.78 -7.86
CA GLY A 125 -3.04 -11.11 -7.07
C GLY A 125 -3.22 -10.92 -5.56
N THR A 126 -2.15 -11.16 -4.80
CA THR A 126 -2.15 -11.08 -3.33
C THR A 126 -2.12 -9.62 -2.87
N PRO A 127 -3.04 -9.14 -1.99
CA PRO A 127 -3.13 -7.74 -1.58
C PRO A 127 -2.06 -7.36 -0.52
N LEU A 128 -0.80 -7.66 -0.80
CA LEU A 128 0.33 -7.50 0.14
C LEU A 128 0.59 -6.03 0.52
N TYR A 129 0.26 -5.10 -0.38
CA TYR A 129 0.43 -3.66 -0.18
C TYR A 129 -0.85 -2.97 0.31
N ALA A 130 -1.94 -3.71 0.51
CA ALA A 130 -3.21 -3.12 0.93
C ALA A 130 -3.16 -2.63 2.38
N ALA A 131 -3.87 -1.54 2.66
CA ALA A 131 -3.91 -0.94 3.98
C ALA A 131 -4.70 -1.79 5.00
N PRO A 132 -4.46 -1.63 6.32
CA PRO A 132 -5.10 -2.44 7.35
C PRO A 132 -6.64 -2.37 7.31
N GLU A 133 -7.21 -1.21 7.00
CA GLU A 133 -8.64 -1.00 6.86
C GLU A 133 -9.24 -1.79 5.67
N VAL A 134 -8.49 -1.91 4.58
CA VAL A 134 -8.91 -2.64 3.38
C VAL A 134 -8.92 -4.13 3.67
N LEU A 135 -7.88 -4.65 4.32
CA LEU A 135 -7.82 -6.05 4.72
C LEU A 135 -8.88 -6.41 5.76
N LYS A 136 -9.15 -5.54 6.74
CA LYS A 136 -10.24 -5.74 7.71
C LYS A 136 -11.61 -5.80 7.02
N ALA A 137 -11.87 -4.92 6.06
CA ALA A 137 -13.12 -4.93 5.29
C ALA A 137 -13.24 -6.20 4.44
N MET A 138 -12.13 -6.62 3.81
CA MET A 138 -12.03 -7.87 3.06
C MET A 138 -12.37 -9.09 3.94
N PHE A 139 -11.77 -9.20 5.13
CA PHE A 139 -12.02 -10.32 6.04
C PHE A 139 -13.45 -10.37 6.59
N ARG A 140 -14.12 -9.21 6.70
CA ARG A 140 -15.50 -9.11 7.18
C ARG A 140 -16.55 -9.34 6.08
N ASN A 141 -16.15 -9.54 4.82
CA ASN A 141 -17.04 -9.65 3.65
C ASN A 141 -18.06 -8.50 3.54
N HIS A 142 -17.75 -7.31 4.05
CA HIS A 142 -18.68 -6.18 4.09
C HIS A 142 -17.97 -4.85 3.83
N GLY A 143 -18.57 -4.01 2.98
CA GLY A 143 -18.18 -2.59 2.85
C GLY A 143 -16.83 -2.32 2.18
N MET A 144 -16.35 -3.22 1.31
CA MET A 144 -15.06 -3.07 0.62
C MET A 144 -14.95 -1.72 -0.11
N GLN A 145 -15.99 -1.27 -0.81
CA GLN A 145 -15.96 0.00 -1.55
C GLN A 145 -15.83 1.23 -0.64
N SER A 146 -16.35 1.16 0.59
CA SER A 146 -16.25 2.27 1.56
C SER A 146 -14.89 2.32 2.27
N ALA A 147 -14.17 1.20 2.34
CA ALA A 147 -12.87 1.12 2.99
C ALA A 147 -11.70 1.49 2.05
N VAL A 148 -11.90 1.49 0.73
CA VAL A 148 -10.84 1.71 -0.25
C VAL A 148 -10.89 3.15 -0.79
N GLY A 149 -10.03 4.01 -0.25
CA GLY A 149 -9.92 5.42 -0.64
C GLY A 149 -8.47 5.88 -0.89
N PRO A 150 -8.24 7.19 -1.10
CA PRO A 150 -6.92 7.75 -1.41
C PRO A 150 -5.82 7.38 -0.42
N LYS A 151 -6.20 7.23 0.85
CA LYS A 151 -5.29 6.86 1.95
C LYS A 151 -4.72 5.45 1.79
N ASN A 152 -5.43 4.54 1.11
CA ASN A 152 -4.88 3.20 0.82
C ASN A 152 -3.65 3.30 -0.10
N ASP A 153 -3.69 4.19 -1.10
CA ASP A 153 -2.54 4.39 -1.99
C ASP A 153 -1.34 4.96 -1.24
N VAL A 154 -1.58 5.83 -0.25
CA VAL A 154 -0.52 6.38 0.62
C VAL A 154 0.14 5.29 1.46
N TRP A 155 -0.66 4.38 2.03
CA TRP A 155 -0.14 3.23 2.76
C TRP A 155 0.72 2.34 1.88
N ALA A 156 0.20 1.96 0.71
CA ALA A 156 0.90 1.11 -0.25
C ALA A 156 2.25 1.74 -0.66
N LEU A 157 2.28 3.06 -0.89
CA LEU A 157 3.50 3.80 -1.19
C LEU A 157 4.54 3.69 -0.06
N GLY A 158 4.10 3.81 1.20
CA GLY A 158 4.96 3.64 2.38
C GLY A 158 5.54 2.23 2.50
N VAL A 159 4.73 1.20 2.22
CA VAL A 159 5.19 -0.20 2.23
C VAL A 159 6.25 -0.43 1.16
N MET A 160 6.03 0.09 -0.05
CA MET A 160 7.00 0.02 -1.15
C MET A 160 8.29 0.77 -0.83
N ALA A 161 8.21 1.93 -0.18
CA ALA A 161 9.37 2.72 0.24
C ALA A 161 10.22 1.97 1.26
N LEU A 162 9.56 1.29 2.21
CA LEU A 162 10.23 0.49 3.23
C LEU A 162 10.90 -0.75 2.61
N GLU A 163 10.20 -1.44 1.70
CA GLU A 163 10.78 -2.54 0.90
C GLU A 163 12.00 -2.09 0.08
N ALA A 164 11.98 -0.85 -0.44
CA ALA A 164 13.11 -0.31 -1.21
C ALA A 164 14.38 -0.16 -0.36
N VAL A 165 14.24 0.23 0.91
CA VAL A 165 15.40 0.32 1.82
C VAL A 165 15.85 -1.05 2.28
N THR A 166 14.92 -1.88 2.74
CA THR A 166 15.25 -3.15 3.40
C THR A 166 15.59 -4.26 2.41
N GLY A 167 15.19 -4.12 1.14
CA GLY A 167 15.23 -5.17 0.13
C GLY A 167 14.19 -6.28 0.33
N CYS A 168 13.41 -6.22 1.41
CA CYS A 168 12.44 -7.25 1.80
C CYS A 168 11.10 -6.61 2.19
N HIS A 169 10.00 -7.26 1.82
CA HIS A 169 8.68 -6.77 2.21
C HIS A 169 8.52 -6.73 3.75
N PRO A 170 8.05 -5.62 4.34
CA PRO A 170 8.15 -5.37 5.79
C PRO A 170 7.38 -6.36 6.67
N PHE A 171 6.38 -7.04 6.11
CA PHE A 171 5.58 -8.04 6.81
C PHE A 171 5.83 -9.49 6.33
N SER A 172 6.81 -9.70 5.45
CA SER A 172 7.08 -11.00 4.84
C SER A 172 8.59 -11.30 4.76
N PRO A 173 9.26 -11.51 5.91
CA PRO A 173 10.69 -11.82 5.93
C PRO A 173 11.00 -13.18 5.28
N ASP A 174 10.13 -14.19 5.42
CA ASP A 174 10.45 -15.57 5.00
C ASP A 174 9.61 -16.11 3.84
N HIS A 175 8.68 -15.33 3.26
CA HIS A 175 7.84 -15.71 2.11
C HIS A 175 6.93 -16.96 2.27
N TYR A 176 6.93 -17.64 3.42
CA TYR A 176 6.29 -18.97 3.48
C TYR A 176 4.76 -18.98 3.53
N HIS A 177 4.08 -17.91 4.00
CA HIS A 177 2.61 -17.88 4.02
C HIS A 177 2.02 -16.47 3.89
N TYR A 178 1.47 -16.14 2.71
CA TYR A 178 0.84 -14.83 2.49
C TYR A 178 -0.32 -14.54 3.44
N GLU A 179 -1.06 -15.57 3.90
CA GLU A 179 -2.16 -15.38 4.86
C GLU A 179 -1.67 -14.76 6.17
N ASN A 180 -0.49 -15.17 6.64
CA ASN A 180 0.12 -14.60 7.84
C ASN A 180 0.52 -13.14 7.61
N VAL A 181 1.03 -12.81 6.43
CA VAL A 181 1.37 -11.43 6.04
C VAL A 181 0.12 -10.54 6.09
N LEU A 182 -0.97 -10.98 5.47
CA LEU A 182 -2.24 -10.24 5.45
C LEU A 182 -2.82 -10.08 6.87
N TYR A 183 -2.76 -11.13 7.69
CA TYR A 183 -3.20 -11.07 9.08
C TYR A 183 -2.37 -10.06 9.88
N SER A 184 -1.03 -10.09 9.72
CA SER A 184 -0.11 -9.16 10.37
C SER A 184 -0.39 -7.71 9.98
N ILE A 185 -0.60 -7.42 8.69
CA ILE A 185 -0.94 -6.05 8.23
C ILE A 185 -2.28 -5.61 8.84
N ALA A 186 -3.31 -6.46 8.78
CA ALA A 186 -4.63 -6.12 9.29
C ALA A 186 -4.63 -5.83 10.81
N HIS A 187 -3.74 -6.46 11.57
CA HIS A 187 -3.68 -6.31 13.02
C HIS A 187 -2.52 -5.41 13.50
N CYS A 188 -1.62 -4.98 12.61
CA CYS A 188 -0.45 -4.15 12.89
C CYS A 188 -0.82 -2.84 13.63
N GLN A 189 -0.28 -2.64 14.84
CA GLN A 189 -0.50 -1.41 15.61
C GLN A 189 0.42 -0.28 15.16
N LYS A 190 1.69 -0.60 14.93
CA LYS A 190 2.72 0.30 14.41
C LYS A 190 3.64 -0.52 13.49
N VAL A 191 4.05 0.08 12.38
CA VAL A 191 5.06 -0.53 11.50
C VAL A 191 6.43 -0.32 12.11
N ASN A 192 7.23 -1.38 12.20
CA ASN A 192 8.59 -1.29 12.69
C ASN A 192 9.49 -0.71 11.60
N LEU A 193 10.14 0.41 11.89
CA LEU A 193 11.05 1.09 10.98
C LEU A 193 12.51 0.79 11.37
N PRO A 194 13.43 0.55 10.41
CA PRO A 194 14.84 0.34 10.71
C PRO A 194 15.44 1.55 11.44
N PRO A 195 16.27 1.34 12.49
CA PRO A 195 16.92 2.43 13.21
C PRO A 195 18.00 3.15 12.38
N SER A 196 18.38 2.61 11.23
CA SER A 196 19.36 3.18 10.31
C SER A 196 18.82 4.28 9.39
N LEU A 197 17.49 4.50 9.39
CA LEU A 197 16.86 5.53 8.57
C LEU A 197 17.19 6.95 9.07
N SER A 198 17.21 7.92 8.16
CA SER A 198 17.29 9.32 8.56
C SER A 198 16.04 9.74 9.36
N PRO A 199 16.17 10.69 10.31
CA PRO A 199 15.02 11.16 11.08
C PRO A 199 13.87 11.67 10.20
N GLU A 200 14.18 12.37 9.11
CA GLU A 200 13.17 12.92 8.21
C GLU A 200 12.50 11.85 7.36
N PHE A 201 13.22 10.80 6.97
CA PHE A 201 12.59 9.69 6.26
C PHE A 201 11.77 8.81 7.19
N THR A 202 12.22 8.64 8.43
CA THR A 202 11.45 7.99 9.49
C THR A 202 10.12 8.71 9.70
N ASP A 203 10.14 10.02 9.87
CA ASP A 203 8.93 10.85 10.02
C ASP A 203 8.00 10.76 8.79
N PHE A 204 8.57 10.81 7.59
CA PHE A 204 7.81 10.60 6.34
C PHE A 204 7.08 9.25 6.32
N LEU A 205 7.78 8.17 6.70
CA LEU A 205 7.20 6.82 6.74
C LEU A 205 6.17 6.67 7.86
N GLU A 206 6.38 7.25 9.04
CA GLU A 206 5.40 7.22 10.14
C GLU A 206 4.08 7.91 9.74
N GLN A 207 4.16 9.02 9.00
CA GLN A 207 2.99 9.72 8.47
C GLN A 207 2.28 8.93 7.35
N ALA A 208 3.03 8.26 6.47
CA ALA A 208 2.49 7.46 5.38
C ALA A 208 1.90 6.10 5.85
N LEU A 209 2.50 5.49 6.87
CA LEU A 209 2.15 4.17 7.41
C LEU A 209 1.33 4.25 8.70
N HIS A 210 0.64 5.36 8.92
CA HIS A 210 -0.28 5.46 10.04
C HIS A 210 -1.44 4.46 9.85
N ARG A 211 -1.70 3.63 10.86
CA ARG A 211 -2.75 2.59 10.84
C ARG A 211 -4.12 3.19 10.56
N GLU A 212 -4.47 4.24 11.28
CA GLU A 212 -5.76 4.91 11.16
C GLU A 212 -5.78 5.84 9.93
N PRO A 213 -6.67 5.61 8.93
CA PRO A 213 -6.65 6.37 7.67
C PRO A 213 -6.91 7.86 7.83
N SER A 214 -7.68 8.24 8.85
CA SER A 214 -7.98 9.65 9.16
C SER A 214 -6.76 10.42 9.68
N GLN A 215 -5.79 9.73 10.27
CA GLN A 215 -4.54 10.30 10.78
C GLN A 215 -3.36 10.10 9.83
N ARG A 216 -3.50 9.20 8.84
CA ARG A 216 -2.52 8.99 7.78
C ARG A 216 -2.42 10.25 6.93
N ALA A 217 -1.22 10.64 6.51
CA ALA A 217 -1.06 11.81 5.64
C ALA A 217 -1.75 11.63 4.28
N SER A 218 -2.10 12.74 3.65
CA SER A 218 -2.52 12.82 2.25
C SER A 218 -1.30 12.92 1.33
N THR A 219 -1.52 12.72 0.04
CA THR A 219 -0.46 12.88 -0.97
C THR A 219 0.04 14.32 -1.05
N ALA A 220 -0.84 15.31 -0.85
CA ALA A 220 -0.46 16.73 -0.78
C ALA A 220 0.43 17.03 0.44
N GLU A 221 0.09 16.51 1.62
CA GLU A 221 0.89 16.67 2.84
C GLU A 221 2.27 16.01 2.68
N LEU A 222 2.33 14.79 2.13
CA LEU A 222 3.59 14.10 1.88
C LEU A 222 4.46 14.81 0.83
N LEU A 223 3.88 15.44 -0.19
CA LEU A 223 4.65 16.24 -1.17
C LEU A 223 5.28 17.47 -0.53
N ALA A 224 4.63 18.06 0.48
CA ALA A 224 5.13 19.20 1.24
C ALA A 224 6.09 18.80 2.38
N HIS A 225 6.33 17.50 2.59
CA HIS A 225 7.12 17.00 3.70
C HIS A 225 8.60 17.42 3.59
N PRO A 226 9.29 17.77 4.70
CA PRO A 226 10.68 18.22 4.67
C PRO A 226 11.64 17.27 3.94
N TRP A 227 11.44 15.95 4.09
CA TRP A 227 12.22 14.92 3.39
C TRP A 227 12.23 15.08 1.86
N MET A 228 11.14 15.56 1.27
CA MET A 228 11.01 15.79 -0.18
C MET A 228 11.93 16.89 -0.70
N SER A 229 12.34 17.82 0.16
CA SER A 229 13.19 18.97 -0.16
C SER A 229 14.62 18.85 0.37
N LYS A 230 14.95 17.76 1.05
CA LYS A 230 16.24 17.59 1.74
C LYS A 230 17.40 17.59 0.74
N ALA A 231 18.31 18.56 0.82
CA ALA A 231 19.58 18.45 0.14
C ALA A 231 20.43 17.39 0.88
N TYR A 232 20.94 16.39 0.16
CA TYR A 232 21.94 15.49 0.71
C TYR A 232 23.32 16.05 0.35
N SER A 233 24.20 16.19 1.34
CA SER A 233 25.61 16.42 1.08
C SER A 233 26.26 15.19 0.44
N GLU A 234 27.35 15.38 -0.31
CA GLU A 234 28.13 14.26 -0.89
C GLU A 234 28.60 13.27 0.21
N GLU A 235 28.93 13.77 1.40
CA GLU A 235 29.34 12.93 2.54
C GLU A 235 28.18 12.08 3.09
N GLU A 236 26.96 12.63 3.14
CA GLU A 236 25.76 11.87 3.52
C GLU A 236 25.38 10.85 2.45
N LEU A 237 25.48 11.22 1.16
CA LEU A 237 25.29 10.30 0.04
C LEU A 237 26.27 9.12 0.14
N GLU A 238 27.53 9.38 0.48
CA GLU A 238 28.55 8.34 0.60
C GLU A 238 28.34 7.45 1.83
N ARG A 239 27.91 8.01 2.96
CA ARG A 239 27.50 7.23 4.14
C ARG A 239 26.29 6.33 3.85
N LEU A 240 25.28 6.86 3.15
CA LEU A 240 24.09 6.11 2.74
C LEU A 240 24.42 5.02 1.70
N ARG A 241 25.37 5.27 0.79
CA ARG A 241 25.90 4.27 -0.15
C ARG A 241 26.63 3.12 0.55
N CYS A 242 27.39 3.42 1.61
CA CYS A 242 28.11 2.42 2.39
C CYS A 242 27.16 1.59 3.27
N ALA A 243 26.08 2.17 3.79
CA ALA A 243 25.06 1.45 4.55
C ALA A 243 24.28 0.44 3.69
N GLY A 244 24.10 0.70 2.39
CA GLY A 244 23.46 -0.20 1.43
C GLY A 244 24.38 -1.28 0.82
N ARG A 245 25.67 -1.30 1.18
CA ARG A 245 26.64 -2.33 0.77
C ARG A 245 27.21 -3.07 1.99
N GLY A 246 26.34 -3.58 2.86
CA GLY A 246 26.73 -4.73 3.66
C GLY A 246 27.01 -5.90 2.69
N PRO A 247 28.12 -6.64 2.82
CA PRO A 247 28.35 -7.78 1.96
C PRO A 247 27.27 -8.82 2.24
N VAL A 248 26.42 -9.11 1.25
CA VAL A 248 25.80 -10.43 1.15
C VAL A 248 26.94 -11.38 0.80
N ALA A 249 27.67 -11.82 1.82
CA ALA A 249 28.66 -12.86 1.68
C ALA A 249 27.91 -14.16 1.35
N LEU A 250 27.71 -14.42 0.06
CA LEU A 250 27.55 -15.79 -0.43
C LEU A 250 28.91 -16.49 -0.25
N ALA A 251 29.17 -16.97 0.96
CA ALA A 251 30.34 -17.76 1.26
C ALA A 251 29.94 -18.98 2.09
N GLY A 252 29.87 -20.13 1.42
CA GLY A 252 30.12 -21.45 2.01
C GLY A 252 29.02 -22.02 2.91
N GLY A 253 28.62 -23.26 2.62
CA GLY A 253 27.63 -23.98 3.40
C GLY A 253 28.02 -24.24 4.86
N GLY A 254 27.04 -24.07 5.73
CA GLY A 254 26.99 -24.47 7.14
C GLY A 254 25.70 -23.91 7.75
N PRO A 255 25.02 -24.61 8.68
CA PRO A 255 23.79 -24.12 9.28
C PRO A 255 24.13 -22.97 10.23
N ASP A 256 23.87 -21.73 9.81
CA ASP A 256 24.06 -20.55 10.66
C ASP A 256 22.92 -20.49 11.70
N PRO A 257 23.22 -20.32 13.00
CA PRO A 257 22.21 -20.27 14.04
C PRO A 257 21.55 -18.89 14.03
N GLY A 258 20.22 -18.88 13.86
CA GLY A 258 19.31 -17.82 14.31
C GLY A 258 19.79 -16.38 14.19
N PHE A 259 19.58 -15.76 13.02
CA PHE A 259 19.31 -14.33 12.96
C PHE A 259 17.87 -14.09 13.43
N ASP A 260 17.64 -14.18 14.74
CA ASP A 260 16.43 -13.63 15.36
C ASP A 260 16.55 -12.10 15.33
N CYS A 261 16.14 -11.52 14.21
CA CYS A 261 16.09 -10.07 14.05
C CYS A 261 14.76 -9.47 14.53
N TRP A 262 14.01 -10.05 15.48
CA TRP A 262 12.81 -9.40 16.01
C TRP A 262 12.48 -9.81 17.46
N GLU A 263 13.31 -9.45 18.42
CA GLU A 263 12.88 -9.31 19.84
C GLU A 263 13.58 -8.10 20.47
N TYR A 264 12.82 -7.03 20.72
CA TYR A 264 12.89 -6.16 21.90
C TYR A 264 11.60 -5.33 22.01
#